data_AF-A0A8E2J9Z1-F1
#
_entry.id   AF-A0A8E2J9Z1-F1
#
_cell.length_a   1.000
_cell.length_b   1.000
_cell.length_c   1.000
_cell.angle_alpha   90.00
_cell.angle_beta   90.00
_cell.angle_gamma   90.00
#
_symmetry.space_group_name_H-M   'P 1'
#
loop_
_entity.id
_entity.type
_entity.pdbx_description
1 polymer ?
#
loop_
_entity_poly.entity_id
_entity_poly.type
_entity_poly.pdbx_seq_one_letter_code
_entity_poly.pdbx_strand_id
1 'polypeptide(L)'
;MELPCVMLRTKERDHFSYQDSYGEVTNSELEAFLEQARKTVLSLEAELEKRQIVALGLSNGVSDCSEKLRKNAGNLKILGRLDDRATRLAVDAVTILKTEQTNRASKIYQTFLGDILRHCGRGLVLLCATSLGKQRVNSLNNQDRVGLVNYLTINKTALESPILDSLAEKYQISENELYKLNSNSALGTLTRKRQLSVTGIRVTLHSLNGSYY
;
A
#
# COMPACT_ATOMS: atom_id res chain seq x y z
N MET A 1 19.53 10.79 15.06
CA MET A 1 19.76 9.90 13.92
C MET A 1 19.23 10.62 12.71
N GLU A 2 20.09 10.96 11.75
CA GLU A 2 19.62 11.41 10.44
C GLU A 2 19.01 10.21 9.74
N LEU A 3 17.78 10.37 9.26
CA LEU A 3 17.12 9.33 8.48
C LEU A 3 17.85 9.20 7.13
N PRO A 4 18.05 7.98 6.60
CA PRO A 4 18.56 7.83 5.25
C PRO A 4 17.66 8.61 4.29
N CYS A 5 18.25 9.50 3.51
CA CYS A 5 17.55 10.30 2.51
C CYS A 5 18.05 9.95 1.10
N VAL A 6 17.15 10.05 0.13
CA VAL A 6 17.47 9.85 -1.28
C VAL A 6 17.57 11.23 -1.92
N MET A 7 18.75 11.53 -2.45
CA MET A 7 19.02 12.74 -3.22
C MET A 7 19.00 12.41 -4.72
N LEU A 8 18.26 13.20 -5.48
CA LEU A 8 18.17 13.13 -6.93
C LEU A 8 19.04 14.21 -7.55
N ARG A 9 19.60 13.91 -8.72
CA ARG A 9 20.49 14.80 -9.48
C ARG A 9 20.23 14.64 -10.97
N THR A 10 20.01 15.76 -11.64
CA THR A 10 19.96 15.85 -13.11
C THR A 10 21.17 16.64 -13.63
N LYS A 11 21.27 16.82 -14.95
CA LYS A 11 22.29 17.70 -15.53
C LYS A 11 22.02 19.17 -15.19
N GLU A 12 20.76 19.54 -15.10
CA GLU A 12 20.30 20.93 -14.91
C GLU A 12 20.14 21.29 -13.43
N ARG A 13 19.90 20.30 -12.56
CA ARG A 13 19.70 20.49 -11.13
C ARG A 13 20.61 19.57 -10.33
N ASP A 14 21.53 20.20 -9.61
CA ASP A 14 22.66 19.50 -8.98
C ASP A 14 22.24 18.56 -7.84
N HIS A 15 21.34 19.00 -6.95
CA HIS A 15 20.85 18.16 -5.85
C HIS A 15 19.43 18.58 -5.44
N PHE A 16 18.50 17.63 -5.36
CA PHE A 16 17.15 17.86 -4.83
C PHE A 16 16.56 16.61 -4.20
N SER A 17 15.62 16.80 -3.27
CA SER A 17 14.87 15.73 -2.63
C SER A 17 13.77 15.20 -3.56
N TYR A 18 13.39 13.94 -3.40
CA TYR A 18 12.19 13.39 -4.08
C TYR A 18 10.89 14.08 -3.65
N GLN A 19 10.91 14.84 -2.56
CA GLN A 19 9.79 15.65 -2.07
C GLN A 19 9.75 17.04 -2.71
N ASP A 20 10.81 17.45 -3.42
CA ASP A 20 10.86 18.74 -4.08
C ASP A 20 10.07 18.72 -5.40
N SER A 21 9.71 19.91 -5.89
CA SER A 21 9.08 20.04 -7.21
C SER A 21 9.99 19.52 -8.33
N TYR A 22 9.40 18.77 -9.26
CA TYR A 22 10.06 18.27 -10.48
C TYR A 22 9.91 19.24 -11.67
N GLY A 23 9.55 20.51 -11.43
CA GLY A 23 9.27 21.48 -12.51
C GLY A 23 10.42 21.74 -13.49
N GLU A 24 11.66 21.50 -13.06
CA GLU A 24 12.89 21.65 -13.86
C GLU A 24 13.45 20.30 -14.36
N VAL A 25 12.70 19.20 -14.19
CA VAL A 25 13.12 17.87 -14.60
C VAL A 25 12.39 17.50 -15.89
N THR A 26 13.15 17.13 -16.92
CA THR A 26 12.57 16.74 -18.21
C THR A 26 11.84 15.39 -18.13
N ASN A 27 10.88 15.13 -19.03
CA ASN A 27 10.17 13.85 -19.08
C ASN A 27 11.13 12.66 -19.22
N SER A 28 12.18 12.78 -20.05
CA SER A 28 13.20 11.75 -20.21
C SER A 28 13.99 11.49 -18.93
N GLU A 29 14.28 12.53 -18.15
CA GLU A 29 14.95 12.38 -16.86
C GLU A 29 14.04 11.73 -15.82
N LEU A 30 12.74 12.06 -15.83
CA LEU A 30 11.74 11.39 -14.99
C LEU A 30 11.61 9.90 -15.33
N GLU A 31 11.58 9.54 -16.60
CA GLU A 31 11.55 8.13 -17.03
C GLU A 31 12.82 7.40 -16.59
N ALA A 32 13.99 8.02 -16.78
CA ALA A 32 15.28 7.48 -16.34
C ALA A 32 15.33 7.32 -14.80
N PHE A 33 14.83 8.31 -14.05
CA PHE A 33 14.73 8.21 -12.59
C PHE A 33 13.81 7.08 -12.16
N LEU A 34 12.66 6.92 -12.81
CA LEU A 34 11.73 5.83 -12.51
C LEU A 34 12.38 4.47 -12.78
N GLU A 35 13.08 4.34 -13.91
CA GLU A 35 13.81 3.10 -14.24
C GLU A 35 14.90 2.82 -13.20
N GLN A 36 15.70 3.82 -12.85
CA GLN A 36 16.77 3.69 -11.86
C GLN A 36 16.22 3.39 -10.48
N ALA A 37 15.14 4.05 -10.05
CA ALA A 37 14.47 3.80 -8.78
C ALA A 37 13.97 2.35 -8.70
N ARG A 38 13.37 1.83 -9.77
CA ARG A 38 12.95 0.42 -9.84
C ARG A 38 14.14 -0.53 -9.68
N LYS A 39 15.25 -0.27 -10.38
CA LYS A 39 16.48 -1.07 -10.25
C LYS A 39 17.06 -1.01 -8.83
N THR A 40 17.08 0.17 -8.22
CA THR A 40 17.54 0.37 -6.85
C THR A 40 16.67 -0.37 -5.85
N VAL A 41 15.34 -0.27 -5.98
CA VAL A 41 14.40 -1.03 -5.13
C VAL A 41 14.67 -2.53 -5.25
N LEU A 42 14.76 -3.07 -6.47
CA LEU A 42 15.06 -4.50 -6.69
C LEU A 42 16.38 -4.92 -6.05
N SER A 43 17.43 -4.10 -6.17
CA SER A 43 18.73 -4.38 -5.55
C SER A 43 18.67 -4.35 -4.02
N LEU A 44 17.91 -3.42 -3.45
CA LEU A 44 17.75 -3.32 -2.00
C LEU A 44 16.92 -4.48 -1.46
N GLU A 45 15.83 -4.85 -2.13
CA GLU A 45 15.00 -6.00 -1.80
C GLU A 45 15.82 -7.31 -1.81
N ALA A 46 16.61 -7.52 -2.87
CA ALA A 46 17.49 -8.70 -2.98
C ALA A 46 18.54 -8.77 -1.86
N GLU A 47 19.14 -7.63 -1.49
CA GLU A 47 20.13 -7.59 -0.41
C GLU A 47 19.47 -7.78 0.97
N LEU A 48 18.24 -7.30 1.17
CA LEU A 48 17.49 -7.55 2.40
C LEU A 48 17.09 -9.02 2.52
N GLU A 49 16.59 -9.63 1.43
CA GLU A 49 16.28 -11.07 1.36
C GLU A 49 17.50 -11.93 1.70
N LYS A 50 18.65 -11.63 1.06
CA LYS A 50 19.92 -12.31 1.33
C LYS A 50 20.33 -12.25 2.80
N ARG A 51 20.06 -11.12 3.47
CA ARG A 51 20.41 -10.92 4.88
C ARG A 51 19.39 -11.54 5.85
N GLN A 52 18.31 -12.14 5.35
CA GLN A 52 17.15 -12.57 6.15
C GLN A 52 16.61 -11.45 7.05
N ILE A 53 16.95 -10.21 6.73
CA ILE A 53 16.32 -9.05 7.31
C ILE A 53 15.01 -9.04 6.57
N VAL A 54 13.92 -9.31 7.29
CA VAL A 54 12.57 -9.06 6.77
C VAL A 54 12.58 -7.58 6.41
N ALA A 55 12.89 -7.29 5.15
CA ALA A 55 12.66 -6.01 4.54
C ALA A 55 11.23 -5.63 4.90
N LEU A 56 10.89 -4.36 4.80
CA LEU A 56 9.50 -4.00 4.53
C LEU A 56 9.04 -4.52 3.12
N GLY A 57 9.57 -5.67 2.69
CA GLY A 57 9.20 -6.46 1.54
C GLY A 57 7.87 -7.09 1.87
N LEU A 58 6.87 -6.60 1.14
CA LEU A 58 5.57 -7.22 1.01
C LEU A 58 5.78 -8.73 0.89
N SER A 59 5.25 -9.52 1.82
CA SER A 59 5.30 -10.97 1.69
C SER A 59 4.74 -11.38 0.32
N ASN A 60 5.10 -12.55 -0.20
CA ASN A 60 4.59 -13.04 -1.48
C ASN A 60 3.05 -12.91 -1.57
N GLY A 61 2.36 -13.16 -0.46
CA GLY A 61 0.90 -12.96 -0.35
C GLY A 61 0.44 -11.52 -0.59
N VAL A 62 1.16 -10.53 -0.05
CA VAL A 62 0.83 -9.11 -0.27
C VAL A 62 1.26 -8.64 -1.65
N SER A 63 2.41 -9.09 -2.15
CA SER A 63 2.88 -8.78 -3.51
C SER A 63 1.86 -9.19 -4.57
N ASP A 64 1.41 -10.45 -4.55
CA ASP A 64 0.36 -10.96 -5.45
C ASP A 64 -0.93 -10.13 -5.38
N CYS A 65 -1.36 -9.78 -4.16
CA CYS A 65 -2.57 -9.00 -3.95
C CYS A 65 -2.39 -7.58 -4.50
N SER A 66 -1.23 -6.97 -4.29
CA SER A 66 -0.92 -5.62 -4.76
C SER A 66 -0.90 -5.52 -6.27
N GLU A 67 -0.33 -6.51 -6.97
CA GLU A 67 -0.34 -6.57 -8.43
C GLU A 67 -1.76 -6.70 -8.97
N LYS A 68 -2.55 -7.60 -8.38
CA LYS A 68 -3.95 -7.81 -8.76
C LYS A 68 -4.79 -6.54 -8.56
N LEU A 69 -4.58 -5.83 -7.45
CA LEU A 69 -5.24 -4.55 -7.17
C LEU A 69 -4.88 -3.50 -8.21
N ARG A 70 -3.58 -3.32 -8.53
CA ARG A 70 -3.12 -2.37 -9.55
C ARG A 70 -3.73 -2.67 -10.92
N LYS A 71 -3.70 -3.93 -11.34
CA LYS A 71 -4.28 -4.37 -12.62
C LYS A 71 -5.78 -4.07 -12.69
N ASN A 72 -6.52 -4.41 -11.65
CA ASN A 72 -7.96 -4.16 -11.61
C ASN A 72 -8.29 -2.67 -11.51
N ALA A 73 -7.52 -1.89 -10.76
CA ALA A 73 -7.68 -0.43 -10.73
C ALA A 73 -7.50 0.17 -12.13
N GLY A 74 -6.47 -0.26 -12.87
CA GLY A 74 -6.26 0.14 -14.26
C GLY A 74 -7.43 -0.23 -15.17
N ASN A 75 -7.89 -1.49 -15.09
CA ASN A 75 -9.04 -1.96 -15.88
C ASN A 75 -10.31 -1.16 -15.57
N LEU A 76 -10.57 -0.85 -14.29
CA LEU A 76 -11.73 -0.07 -13.90
C LEU A 76 -11.65 1.39 -14.35
N LYS A 77 -10.45 1.99 -14.34
CA LYS A 77 -10.23 3.33 -14.90
C LYS A 77 -10.54 3.38 -16.39
N ILE A 78 -10.24 2.31 -17.14
CA ILE A 78 -10.49 2.22 -18.59
C ILE A 78 -11.96 1.90 -18.88
N LEU A 79 -12.53 0.90 -18.20
CA LEU A 79 -13.86 0.37 -18.52
C LEU A 79 -14.99 1.16 -17.86
N GLY A 80 -14.73 1.83 -16.74
CA GLY A 80 -15.75 2.58 -15.98
C GLY A 80 -16.83 1.72 -15.33
N ARG A 81 -16.73 0.38 -15.38
CA ARG A 81 -17.76 -0.55 -14.90
C ARG A 81 -17.17 -1.86 -14.39
N LEU A 82 -17.92 -2.50 -13.48
CA LEU A 82 -17.64 -3.86 -13.03
C LEU A 82 -18.13 -4.88 -14.06
N ASP A 83 -17.42 -6.01 -14.18
CA ASP A 83 -17.95 -7.20 -14.84
C ASP A 83 -18.91 -7.98 -13.91
N ASP A 84 -19.56 -9.03 -14.43
CA ASP A 84 -20.55 -9.81 -13.67
C ASP A 84 -19.95 -10.53 -12.45
N ARG A 85 -18.66 -10.89 -12.52
CA ARG A 85 -17.96 -11.53 -11.41
C ARG A 85 -17.65 -10.52 -10.32
N ALA A 86 -17.08 -9.38 -10.69
CA ALA A 86 -16.78 -8.27 -9.79
C ALA A 86 -18.06 -7.73 -9.15
N THR A 87 -19.15 -7.64 -9.90
CA THR A 87 -20.47 -7.23 -9.38
C THR A 87 -20.93 -8.16 -8.26
N ARG A 88 -20.87 -9.48 -8.46
CA ARG A 88 -21.22 -10.45 -7.39
C ARG A 88 -20.33 -10.30 -6.17
N LEU A 89 -19.02 -10.16 -6.36
CA LEU A 89 -18.07 -9.94 -5.25
C LEU A 89 -18.35 -8.64 -4.48
N ALA A 90 -18.73 -7.57 -5.17
CA ALA A 90 -19.10 -6.31 -4.53
C ALA A 90 -20.37 -6.46 -3.67
N VAL A 91 -21.41 -7.11 -4.21
CA VAL A 91 -22.66 -7.37 -3.49
C VAL A 91 -22.42 -8.25 -2.25
N ASP A 92 -21.60 -9.29 -2.38
CA ASP A 92 -21.22 -10.15 -1.26
C ASP A 92 -20.49 -9.36 -0.17
N ALA A 93 -19.55 -8.49 -0.56
CA ALA A 93 -18.80 -7.65 0.38
C ALA A 93 -19.71 -6.66 1.12
N VAL A 94 -20.66 -6.03 0.42
CA VAL A 94 -21.65 -5.13 1.02
C VAL A 94 -22.53 -5.88 2.03
N THR A 95 -22.97 -7.08 1.66
CA THR A 95 -23.75 -7.94 2.55
C THR A 95 -22.96 -8.26 3.82
N ILE A 96 -21.68 -8.62 3.67
CA ILE A 96 -20.80 -8.94 4.80
C ILE A 96 -20.53 -7.73 5.69
N LEU A 97 -20.39 -6.52 5.13
CA LEU A 97 -20.22 -5.29 5.91
C LEU A 97 -21.49 -4.95 6.71
N LYS A 98 -22.68 -5.13 6.12
CA LYS A 98 -23.96 -4.71 6.70
C LYS A 98 -24.55 -5.69 7.73
N THR A 99 -24.22 -6.97 7.62
CA THR A 99 -24.82 -8.04 8.43
C THR A 99 -23.86 -8.54 9.49
N GLU A 100 -24.40 -8.97 10.63
CA GLU A 100 -23.61 -9.62 11.66
C GLU A 100 -23.09 -10.97 11.15
N GLN A 101 -21.78 -11.15 11.21
CA GLN A 101 -21.14 -12.38 10.75
C GLN A 101 -20.99 -13.35 11.90
N THR A 102 -21.51 -14.57 11.76
CA THR A 102 -21.35 -15.63 12.77
C THR A 102 -20.10 -16.48 12.52
N ASN A 103 -19.79 -16.74 11.24
CA ASN A 103 -18.67 -17.60 10.87
C ASN A 103 -17.33 -16.83 10.85
N ARG A 104 -16.26 -17.53 11.24
CA ARG A 104 -14.90 -16.97 11.36
C ARG A 104 -14.40 -16.34 10.05
N ALA A 105 -14.60 -17.02 8.91
CA ALA A 105 -14.10 -16.55 7.62
C ALA A 105 -14.74 -15.23 7.16
N SER A 106 -16.02 -15.02 7.49
CA SER A 106 -16.73 -13.81 7.14
C SER A 106 -16.45 -12.70 8.16
N LYS A 107 -16.23 -13.03 9.45
CA LYS A 107 -15.70 -12.07 10.44
C LYS A 107 -14.33 -11.52 10.03
N ILE A 108 -13.39 -12.40 9.63
CA ILE A 108 -12.05 -11.98 9.17
C ILE A 108 -12.17 -11.03 7.98
N TYR A 109 -13.00 -11.39 7.00
CA TYR A 109 -13.20 -10.57 5.82
C TYR A 109 -13.89 -9.24 6.15
N GLN A 110 -14.89 -9.24 7.03
CA GLN A 110 -15.57 -8.04 7.51
C GLN A 110 -14.60 -7.09 8.23
N THR A 111 -13.78 -7.59 9.15
CA THR A 111 -12.76 -6.79 9.85
C THR A 111 -11.79 -6.18 8.84
N PHE A 112 -11.28 -6.98 7.91
CA PHE A 112 -10.35 -6.48 6.87
C PHE A 112 -10.98 -5.37 6.01
N LEU A 113 -12.22 -5.54 5.55
CA LEU A 113 -12.91 -4.50 4.79
C LEU A 113 -13.19 -3.26 5.65
N GLY A 114 -13.51 -3.44 6.93
CA GLY A 114 -13.69 -2.35 7.89
C GLY A 114 -12.42 -1.53 8.12
N ASP A 115 -11.27 -2.20 8.25
CA ASP A 115 -9.97 -1.53 8.37
C ASP A 115 -9.66 -0.70 7.12
N ILE A 116 -9.91 -1.24 5.93
CA ILE A 116 -9.76 -0.47 4.68
C ILE A 116 -10.74 0.69 4.63
N LEU A 117 -12.00 0.49 5.00
CA LEU A 117 -13.00 1.56 5.01
C LEU A 117 -12.55 2.72 5.91
N ARG A 118 -11.98 2.39 7.08
CA ARG A 118 -11.49 3.36 8.06
C ARG A 118 -10.25 4.13 7.60
N HIS A 119 -9.30 3.47 6.94
CA HIS A 119 -7.99 4.06 6.63
C HIS A 119 -7.87 4.55 5.18
N CYS A 120 -8.57 3.90 4.26
CA CYS A 120 -8.38 4.05 2.83
C CYS A 120 -9.63 4.58 2.12
N GLY A 121 -10.82 4.39 2.69
CA GLY A 121 -12.09 4.88 2.13
C GLY A 121 -12.81 3.89 1.22
N ARG A 122 -14.07 4.22 0.89
CA ARG A 122 -15.03 3.33 0.22
C ARG A 122 -14.61 2.86 -1.17
N GLY A 123 -13.95 3.71 -1.97
CA GLY A 123 -13.45 3.32 -3.30
C GLY A 123 -12.44 2.18 -3.23
N LEU A 124 -11.53 2.23 -2.25
CA LEU A 124 -10.53 1.18 -2.05
C LEU A 124 -11.12 -0.08 -1.39
N VAL A 125 -12.18 0.03 -0.60
CA VAL A 125 -12.98 -1.12 -0.15
C VAL A 125 -13.56 -1.86 -1.36
N LEU A 126 -14.20 -1.13 -2.29
CA LEU A 126 -14.75 -1.72 -3.50
C LEU A 126 -13.66 -2.41 -4.34
N LEU A 127 -12.52 -1.73 -4.53
CA LEU A 127 -11.40 -2.29 -5.27
C LEU A 127 -10.90 -3.60 -4.65
N CYS A 128 -10.75 -3.64 -3.32
CA CYS A 128 -10.33 -4.86 -2.62
C CYS A 128 -11.37 -5.98 -2.70
N ALA A 129 -12.65 -5.64 -2.54
CA ALA A 129 -13.75 -6.59 -2.65
C ALA A 129 -13.77 -7.28 -4.01
N THR A 130 -13.73 -6.48 -5.08
CA THR A 130 -13.81 -6.96 -6.46
C THR A 130 -12.52 -7.66 -6.93
N SER A 131 -11.36 -7.28 -6.38
CA SER A 131 -10.07 -7.87 -6.79
C SER A 131 -9.72 -9.14 -6.03
N LEU A 132 -9.94 -9.17 -4.73
CA LEU A 132 -9.46 -10.24 -3.86
C LEU A 132 -10.59 -11.18 -3.49
N GLY A 133 -11.74 -10.62 -3.08
CA GLY A 133 -12.86 -11.36 -2.53
C GLY A 133 -12.54 -12.08 -1.21
N LYS A 134 -13.58 -12.68 -0.61
CA LYS A 134 -13.50 -13.36 0.69
C LYS A 134 -12.47 -14.49 0.73
N GLN A 135 -12.40 -15.30 -0.32
CA GLN A 135 -11.51 -16.48 -0.38
C GLN A 135 -10.05 -16.07 -0.27
N ARG A 136 -9.61 -15.09 -1.07
CA ARG A 136 -8.22 -14.64 -1.05
C ARG A 136 -7.84 -14.03 0.29
N VAL A 137 -8.67 -13.15 0.84
CA VAL A 137 -8.38 -12.51 2.14
C VAL A 137 -8.27 -13.54 3.27
N ASN A 138 -9.08 -14.59 3.25
CA ASN A 138 -8.99 -15.67 4.25
C ASN A 138 -7.75 -16.55 4.08
N SER A 139 -7.19 -16.64 2.88
CA SER A 139 -5.91 -17.34 2.66
C SER A 139 -4.69 -16.56 3.18
N LEU A 140 -4.84 -15.25 3.42
CA LEU A 140 -3.77 -14.42 3.94
C LEU A 140 -3.64 -14.59 5.46
N ASN A 141 -2.40 -14.73 5.93
CA ASN A 141 -2.12 -14.71 7.36
C ASN A 141 -2.39 -13.29 7.94
N ASN A 142 -2.34 -13.16 9.26
CA ASN A 142 -2.65 -11.88 9.90
C ASN A 142 -1.68 -10.75 9.53
N GLN A 143 -0.38 -11.06 9.41
CA GLN A 143 0.64 -10.08 9.04
C GLN A 143 0.47 -9.63 7.59
N ASP A 144 0.12 -10.54 6.68
CA ASP A 144 -0.16 -10.21 5.29
C ASP A 144 -1.38 -9.29 5.17
N ARG A 145 -2.43 -9.54 5.96
CA ARG A 145 -3.62 -8.67 5.98
C ARG A 145 -3.28 -7.25 6.45
N VAL A 146 -2.49 -7.12 7.53
CA VAL A 146 -2.00 -5.82 8.02
C VAL A 146 -1.09 -5.15 6.99
N GLY A 147 -0.16 -5.91 6.40
CA GLY A 147 0.74 -5.42 5.35
C GLY A 147 -0.01 -4.91 4.12
N LEU A 148 -1.12 -5.56 3.76
CA LEU A 148 -1.98 -5.14 2.65
C LEU A 148 -2.74 -3.84 2.96
N VAL A 149 -3.24 -3.67 4.19
CA VAL A 149 -3.85 -2.39 4.62
C VAL A 149 -2.81 -1.26 4.60
N ASN A 150 -1.59 -1.52 5.07
CA ASN A 150 -0.50 -0.56 5.01
C ASN A 150 -0.13 -0.20 3.56
N TYR A 151 -0.02 -1.21 2.69
CA TYR A 151 0.22 -1.00 1.25
C TYR A 151 -0.83 -0.09 0.62
N LEU A 152 -2.12 -0.36 0.87
CA LEU A 152 -3.23 0.45 0.36
C LEU A 152 -3.16 1.89 0.87
N THR A 153 -2.79 2.08 2.14
CA THR A 153 -2.66 3.41 2.75
C THR A 153 -1.55 4.23 2.07
N ILE A 154 -0.39 3.60 1.83
CA ILE A 154 0.76 4.24 1.18
C ILE A 154 0.47 4.55 -0.30
N ASN A 155 -0.20 3.62 -1.00
CA ASN A 155 -0.45 3.72 -2.44
C ASN A 155 -1.84 4.28 -2.77
N LYS A 156 -2.49 4.92 -1.79
CA LYS A 156 -3.87 5.41 -1.88
C LYS A 156 -4.08 6.27 -3.12
N THR A 157 -3.26 7.30 -3.29
CA THR A 157 -3.35 8.26 -4.41
C THR A 157 -3.18 7.61 -5.79
N ALA A 158 -2.38 6.54 -5.90
CA ALA A 158 -2.18 5.85 -7.17
C ALA A 158 -3.36 4.94 -7.53
N LEU A 159 -3.98 4.33 -6.52
CA LEU A 159 -5.08 3.36 -6.69
C LEU A 159 -6.45 4.03 -6.76
N GLU A 160 -6.61 5.17 -6.10
CA GLU A 160 -7.87 5.92 -6.10
C GLU A 160 -8.25 6.44 -7.48
N SER A 161 -9.56 6.63 -7.64
CA SER A 161 -10.18 7.15 -8.84
C SER A 161 -11.61 7.59 -8.51
N PRO A 162 -12.09 8.72 -9.06
CA PRO A 162 -13.49 9.12 -8.93
C PRO A 162 -14.50 8.05 -9.39
N ILE A 163 -14.09 7.20 -10.35
CA ILE A 163 -14.90 6.07 -10.82
C ILE A 163 -15.10 5.04 -9.70
N LEU A 164 -14.05 4.76 -8.91
CA LEU A 164 -14.16 3.82 -7.79
C LEU A 164 -15.11 4.33 -6.72
N ASP A 165 -15.08 5.63 -6.42
CA ASP A 165 -16.00 6.23 -5.45
C ASP A 165 -17.44 6.24 -5.96
N SER A 166 -17.65 6.59 -7.24
CA SER A 166 -18.97 6.55 -7.88
C SER A 166 -19.55 5.14 -7.89
N LEU A 167 -18.72 4.14 -8.18
CA LEU A 167 -19.14 2.73 -8.09
C LEU A 167 -19.39 2.31 -6.64
N ALA A 168 -18.55 2.73 -5.69
CA ALA A 168 -18.75 2.40 -4.28
C ALA A 168 -20.08 2.96 -3.75
N GLU A 169 -20.45 4.18 -4.16
CA GLU A 169 -21.78 4.75 -3.92
C GLU A 169 -22.89 3.92 -4.55
N LYS A 170 -22.75 3.56 -5.83
CA LYS A 170 -23.73 2.73 -6.54
C LYS A 170 -23.98 1.40 -5.83
N TYR A 171 -22.94 0.78 -5.28
CA TYR A 171 -23.04 -0.47 -4.51
C TYR A 171 -23.32 -0.25 -3.02
N GLN A 172 -23.57 1.00 -2.59
CA GLN A 172 -23.93 1.36 -1.22
C GLN A 172 -22.88 0.97 -0.17
N ILE A 173 -21.59 1.10 -0.51
CA ILE A 173 -20.49 1.05 0.45
C ILE A 173 -20.40 2.44 1.08
N SER A 174 -20.86 2.58 2.33
CA SER A 174 -20.92 3.86 3.04
C SER A 174 -20.09 3.83 4.33
N GLU A 175 -19.58 4.99 4.73
CA GLU A 175 -18.82 5.15 5.98
C GLU A 175 -19.66 4.89 7.24
N ASN A 176 -21.00 4.98 7.13
CA ASN A 176 -21.91 4.68 8.23
C ASN A 176 -21.84 3.22 8.72
N GLU A 177 -21.28 2.31 7.92
CA GLU A 177 -21.08 0.92 8.34
C GLU A 177 -19.95 0.77 9.39
N LEU A 178 -19.13 1.81 9.62
CA LEU A 178 -18.10 1.82 10.67
C LEU A 178 -18.68 1.84 12.09
N TYR A 179 -19.85 2.45 12.28
CA TYR A 179 -20.46 2.57 13.61
C TYR A 179 -20.92 1.23 14.20
N LYS A 180 -21.30 0.27 13.34
CA LYS A 180 -21.68 -1.09 13.76
C LYS A 180 -20.48 -1.96 14.15
N LEU A 181 -19.30 -1.68 13.58
CA LEU A 181 -18.08 -2.45 13.83
C LEU A 181 -17.39 -2.02 15.15
N ASN A 182 -17.45 -0.73 15.50
CA ASN A 182 -16.80 -0.18 16.70
C ASN A 182 -17.52 -0.48 18.02
N SER A 183 -18.82 -0.82 18.01
CA SER A 183 -19.53 -1.30 19.20
C SER A 183 -18.98 -2.62 19.78
N ASN A 184 -18.07 -3.30 19.06
CA ASN A 184 -17.53 -4.62 19.43
C ASN A 184 -16.01 -4.64 19.71
N SER A 185 -15.29 -3.51 19.65
CA SER A 185 -13.81 -3.49 19.70
C SER A 185 -13.19 -2.59 20.79
N ALA A 186 -13.93 -2.30 21.86
CA ALA A 186 -13.35 -1.64 23.03
C ALA A 186 -12.54 -2.62 23.89
N LEU A 187 -11.26 -2.86 23.54
CA LEU A 187 -10.18 -3.10 24.51
C LEU A 187 -8.82 -3.21 23.78
N GLY A 188 -7.84 -2.40 24.20
CA GLY A 188 -6.42 -2.70 23.96
C GLY A 188 -5.55 -1.58 23.40
N THR A 189 -5.59 -0.37 23.97
CA THR A 189 -4.49 0.58 23.81
C THR A 189 -3.47 0.33 24.91
N LEU A 190 -2.31 -0.28 24.58
CA LEU A 190 -1.14 -0.29 25.44
C LEU A 190 0.06 0.25 24.67
N THR A 191 0.26 1.55 24.87
CA THR A 191 1.46 2.33 24.59
C THR A 191 2.67 1.64 25.24
N ARG A 192 3.74 1.36 24.49
CA ARG A 192 5.03 1.00 25.08
C ARG A 192 6.16 1.80 24.48
N LYS A 193 6.58 2.84 25.22
CA LYS A 193 7.89 3.48 25.13
C LYS A 193 8.98 2.41 25.23
N ARG A 194 9.96 2.43 24.33
CA ARG A 194 11.30 1.90 24.63
C ARG A 194 12.39 2.82 24.10
N GLN A 195 13.19 3.24 25.06
CA GLN A 195 14.45 3.94 25.01
C GLN A 195 15.54 2.87 24.98
N LEU A 196 16.49 2.97 24.05
CA LEU A 196 17.75 2.22 24.08
C LEU A 196 18.87 3.08 23.50
N SER A 197 19.85 3.38 24.36
CA SER A 197 21.18 3.83 23.97
C SER A 197 21.98 2.65 23.41
N VAL A 198 23.01 2.93 22.60
CA VAL A 198 24.42 2.56 22.86
C VAL A 198 25.27 2.87 21.61
N THR A 199 26.41 3.46 21.93
CA THR A 199 27.65 3.80 21.21
C THR A 199 27.95 3.21 19.83
N GLY A 200 28.45 4.11 18.97
CA GLY A 200 29.78 4.00 18.37
C GLY A 200 29.88 3.19 17.09
N ILE A 201 29.97 3.89 15.95
CA ILE A 201 30.83 3.54 14.81
C ILE A 201 31.03 4.82 14.00
N ARG A 202 32.29 5.12 13.70
CA ARG A 202 32.77 6.21 12.84
C ARG A 202 33.03 5.59 11.47
N VAL A 203 32.40 6.09 10.41
CA VAL A 203 32.80 5.74 9.04
C VAL A 203 32.86 7.02 8.22
N THR A 204 34.09 7.39 7.89
CA THR A 204 34.43 8.39 6.87
C THR A 204 34.58 7.64 5.56
N LEU A 205 33.84 8.04 4.52
CA LEU A 205 34.11 7.57 3.16
C LEU A 205 34.55 8.77 2.34
N HIS A 206 35.87 8.87 2.15
CA HIS A 206 36.46 9.66 1.08
C HIS A 206 36.45 8.80 -0.19
N SER A 207 35.87 9.35 -1.25
CA SER A 207 36.28 9.02 -2.61
C SER A 207 36.31 10.33 -3.39
N LEU A 208 37.49 10.94 -3.44
CA LEU A 208 37.82 11.95 -4.44
C LEU A 208 38.60 11.21 -5.53
N ASN A 209 37.92 10.88 -6.61
CA ASN A 209 38.60 10.68 -7.88
C ASN A 209 38.66 12.03 -8.58
N GLY A 210 39.87 12.43 -8.95
CA GLY A 210 40.12 13.46 -9.95
C GLY A 210 41.46 14.14 -9.72
N SER A 211 42.33 14.43 -10.69
CA SER A 211 42.60 13.98 -12.07
C SER A 211 43.84 14.81 -12.50
N TYR A 212 44.54 14.40 -13.58
CA TYR A 212 45.51 15.16 -14.37
C TYR A 212 46.88 15.44 -13.68
N TYR A 213 48.04 15.15 -14.26
CA TYR A 213 48.49 15.16 -15.66
C TYR A 213 49.33 13.92 -16.01
#